data_AF-A0A9P9CTX4-F1
#
_entry.id   AF-A0A9P9CTX4-F1
#
_cell.length_a   1.000
_cell.length_b   1.000
_cell.length_c   1.000
_cell.angle_alpha   90.00
_cell.angle_beta   90.00
_cell.angle_gamma   90.00
#
_symmetry.space_group_name_H-M   'P 1'
#
loop_
_entity.id
_entity.type
_entity.pdbx_description
1 polymer ?
#
loop_
_entity_poly.entity_id
_entity_poly.type
_entity_poly.pdbx_seq_one_letter_code
_entity_poly.pdbx_strand_id
1 'polypeptide(L)'
;MFRTPNGARAWKVVSASCSALCAASLLSRRHAVNDADPRLAAARTTATTPVNWDSPTLIWGSNKGRLIAPELSTSEVFRSPAARLDMILPALRDLVLHQGHGALVDARGDVYQWGDAHFGEQHSAMDNREPMLSLQGKDIISVTLSPDKIYALSRSGRVYVVPVSRTEQRSTMAPPGWLTWFFGTPNIQHGELKPATRLTRNETFTSISAGNDHMLALTSIGRVFCHPISARANAFGQLGLRKARVHCRNSETADGLLDTNGLTLDQTSPQALSTPINDKSIAFCSDLYEIPSLREVKVAQAVAGGRSSFVRTVSDGRVLAWGANDFGQLGLGSQTALPFVTVPTEVILSRYTPVGTRVRCASIAAGGDLAYFITERSSPRQEPSVDVLAAGCGQWGALGNGVFSTAQAEPLRIRAISGLTEYSESLKRTVPIGISSLVVSPAPSGHALLALDTVSRAGPGALPKRDLFVWGNNQSCQLGNGAKKNLSVPTNLFSIGANELEDGRVLLGEKMAKVIDMQGNVWKKATKLQQTVVAGYDCTMVYWKITEL
;
A
#
# COMPACT_ATOMS: atom_id res chain seq x y z
N MET A 1 0.61 8.98 -96.63
CA MET A 1 0.97 10.37 -97.04
C MET A 1 1.95 10.91 -96.01
N PHE A 2 3.04 11.50 -96.51
CA PHE A 2 4.30 11.97 -95.90
C PHE A 2 4.41 12.47 -94.43
N ARG A 3 5.62 12.22 -93.89
CA ARG A 3 6.54 13.07 -93.07
C ARG A 3 6.36 13.20 -91.54
N THR A 4 7.40 12.74 -90.83
CA THR A 4 7.95 13.22 -89.53
C THR A 4 8.53 14.66 -89.66
N PRO A 5 8.94 15.44 -88.60
CA PRO A 5 9.58 14.99 -87.33
C PRO A 5 9.46 15.88 -86.03
N ASN A 6 10.04 15.37 -84.93
CA ASN A 6 10.74 15.99 -83.76
C ASN A 6 10.06 17.10 -82.90
N GLY A 7 10.18 17.13 -81.55
CA GLY A 7 10.93 16.30 -80.60
C GLY A 7 10.92 16.84 -79.14
N ALA A 8 11.66 16.11 -78.27
CA ALA A 8 12.17 16.42 -76.92
C ALA A 8 11.16 16.51 -75.73
N ARG A 9 11.41 15.98 -74.51
CA ARG A 9 12.55 15.29 -73.87
C ARG A 9 12.01 14.59 -72.58
N ALA A 10 12.50 13.39 -72.28
CA ALA A 10 12.20 12.63 -71.06
C ALA A 10 13.48 11.94 -70.57
N TRP A 11 13.78 11.95 -69.27
CA TRP A 11 14.73 11.03 -68.60
C TRP A 11 14.34 10.96 -67.11
N LYS A 12 13.72 9.88 -66.61
CA LYS A 12 14.19 8.51 -66.31
C LYS A 12 15.17 8.41 -65.14
N VAL A 13 14.62 7.87 -64.05
CA VAL A 13 15.28 7.22 -62.91
C VAL A 13 15.66 5.79 -63.29
N VAL A 14 16.73 5.23 -62.70
CA VAL A 14 16.82 3.89 -62.05
C VAL A 14 18.28 3.42 -61.88
N SER A 15 18.50 2.69 -60.77
CA SER A 15 19.52 1.63 -60.51
C SER A 15 20.85 2.07 -59.88
N ALA A 16 21.53 1.30 -59.01
CA ALA A 16 21.24 0.17 -58.11
C ALA A 16 22.55 -0.20 -57.35
N SER A 17 22.41 -0.84 -56.18
CA SER A 17 23.27 -1.91 -55.62
C SER A 17 24.68 -1.70 -54.98
N CYS A 18 24.75 -2.16 -53.72
CA CYS A 18 25.70 -3.07 -53.04
C CYS A 18 27.16 -2.72 -52.63
N SER A 19 27.35 -2.81 -51.30
CA SER A 19 28.44 -3.49 -50.53
C SER A 19 29.86 -2.91 -50.48
N ALA A 20 30.34 -2.58 -49.26
CA ALA A 20 31.42 -3.29 -48.54
C ALA A 20 32.02 -2.51 -47.34
N LEU A 21 32.56 -3.29 -46.38
CA LEU A 21 33.70 -3.06 -45.49
C LEU A 21 33.52 -2.62 -44.01
N CYS A 22 34.32 -3.32 -43.20
CA CYS A 22 34.33 -3.46 -41.75
C CYS A 22 35.02 -2.32 -40.97
N ALA A 23 34.70 -2.32 -39.67
CA ALA A 23 35.58 -2.05 -38.51
C ALA A 23 35.82 -0.60 -38.02
N ALA A 24 35.38 -0.42 -36.77
CA ALA A 24 36.06 0.23 -35.64
C ALA A 24 36.05 1.76 -35.44
N SER A 25 35.81 2.09 -34.16
CA SER A 25 36.15 3.30 -33.39
C SER A 25 35.21 4.53 -33.41
N LEU A 26 34.44 4.63 -32.31
CA LEU A 26 34.40 5.74 -31.34
C LEU A 26 34.52 7.20 -31.79
N LEU A 27 33.63 8.00 -31.19
CA LEU A 27 33.64 9.46 -30.99
C LEU A 27 33.13 10.33 -32.16
N SER A 28 31.91 10.87 -32.01
CA SER A 28 31.73 12.31 -31.75
C SER A 28 30.24 12.64 -31.58
N ARG A 29 29.88 13.10 -30.37
CA ARG A 29 28.62 13.79 -30.08
C ARG A 29 28.63 15.14 -30.79
N ARG A 30 27.55 15.51 -31.47
CA ARG A 30 27.27 16.92 -31.80
C ARG A 30 25.98 17.38 -31.13
N HIS A 31 26.14 18.50 -30.45
CA HIS A 31 25.21 19.25 -29.63
C HIS A 31 24.05 19.82 -30.43
N ALA A 32 22.86 19.79 -29.85
CA ALA A 32 21.85 20.81 -30.09
C ALA A 32 21.97 21.87 -28.98
N VAL A 33 22.19 23.11 -29.40
CA VAL A 33 22.33 24.31 -28.57
C VAL A 33 20.94 24.74 -28.09
N ASN A 34 20.78 24.95 -26.79
CA ASN A 34 19.74 25.79 -26.22
C ASN A 34 20.45 26.79 -25.30
N ASP A 35 20.59 28.02 -25.76
CA ASP A 35 21.13 29.13 -25.00
C ASP A 35 20.07 29.63 -24.01
N ALA A 36 20.16 29.19 -22.77
CA ALA A 36 19.65 29.91 -21.62
C ALA A 36 20.86 30.27 -20.75
N ASP A 37 21.08 31.56 -20.52
CA ASP A 37 22.18 32.11 -19.72
C ASP A 37 22.25 31.41 -18.34
N PRO A 38 23.32 30.64 -18.05
CA PRO A 38 23.44 29.88 -16.81
C PRO A 38 23.73 30.76 -15.57
N ARG A 39 23.86 32.09 -15.72
CA ARG A 39 24.13 33.00 -14.60
C ARG A 39 22.88 33.62 -13.97
N LEU A 40 21.69 33.43 -14.55
CA LEU A 40 20.41 33.94 -14.01
C LEU A 40 19.50 32.85 -13.43
N ALA A 41 19.93 31.58 -13.42
CA ALA A 41 19.27 30.48 -12.70
C ALA A 41 19.90 30.19 -11.32
N ALA A 42 20.75 31.09 -10.82
CA ALA A 42 21.28 31.02 -9.47
C ALA A 42 20.30 31.64 -8.46
N ALA A 43 19.12 31.05 -8.33
CA ALA A 43 18.20 31.31 -7.21
C ALA A 43 18.02 30.01 -6.41
N ARG A 44 18.83 29.90 -5.34
CA ARG A 44 18.77 28.93 -4.24
C ARG A 44 18.97 27.45 -4.60
N THR A 45 20.18 27.10 -5.07
CA THR A 45 20.79 25.81 -4.72
C THR A 45 21.29 25.90 -3.28
N THR A 46 20.41 25.64 -2.30
CA THR A 46 20.88 25.33 -0.94
C THR A 46 21.67 24.03 -1.04
N ALA A 47 22.94 24.04 -0.62
CA ALA A 47 23.73 22.84 -0.38
C ALA A 47 22.87 21.85 0.41
N THR A 48 22.53 20.72 -0.20
CA THR A 48 21.68 19.71 0.42
C THR A 48 22.56 18.97 1.41
N THR A 49 22.36 19.25 2.70
CA THR A 49 22.92 18.41 3.77
C THR A 49 22.48 16.96 3.51
N PRO A 50 23.39 15.97 3.65
CA PRO A 50 23.03 14.56 3.52
C PRO A 50 21.86 14.24 4.46
N VAL A 51 20.87 13.51 3.95
CA VAL A 51 19.71 13.09 4.74
C VAL A 51 20.20 12.16 5.84
N ASN A 52 19.90 12.50 7.09
CA ASN A 52 20.15 11.60 8.21
C ASN A 52 19.13 10.46 8.19
N TRP A 53 19.50 9.31 7.62
CA TRP A 53 18.63 8.14 7.54
C TRP A 53 18.35 7.48 8.90
N ASP A 54 19.08 7.83 9.96
CA ASP A 54 18.78 7.38 11.32
C ASP A 54 17.70 8.23 12.01
N SER A 55 17.17 9.25 11.32
CA SER A 55 16.11 10.10 11.81
C SER A 55 14.87 9.28 12.25
N PRO A 56 14.11 9.77 13.24
CA PRO A 56 12.92 9.08 13.72
C PRO A 56 11.86 8.90 12.62
N THR A 57 11.75 9.86 11.71
CA THR A 57 10.81 9.85 10.60
C THR A 57 11.42 10.54 9.39
N LEU A 58 11.19 9.95 8.22
CA LEU A 58 11.53 10.54 6.92
C LEU A 58 10.27 10.64 6.08
N ILE A 59 10.16 11.71 5.30
CA ILE A 59 8.99 11.99 4.47
C ILE A 59 9.38 12.37 3.05
N TRP A 60 8.54 12.07 2.08
CA TRP A 60 8.60 12.66 0.75
C TRP A 60 7.25 12.57 0.01
N GLY A 61 7.14 13.30 -1.09
CA GLY A 61 5.92 13.43 -1.88
C GLY A 61 5.16 14.73 -1.59
N SER A 62 3.88 14.76 -1.95
CA SER A 62 3.03 15.94 -1.75
C SER A 62 2.48 16.00 -0.33
N ASN A 63 2.42 17.21 0.23
CA ASN A 63 1.73 17.49 1.48
C ASN A 63 0.23 17.75 1.31
N LYS A 64 -0.37 17.28 0.21
CA LYS A 64 -1.82 17.32 0.03
C LYS A 64 -2.49 16.56 1.18
N GLY A 65 -3.51 17.17 1.79
CA GLY A 65 -4.17 16.63 2.97
C GLY A 65 -3.39 16.82 4.28
N ARG A 66 -2.24 17.51 4.26
CA ARG A 66 -1.41 17.83 5.43
C ARG A 66 -0.99 16.59 6.24
N LEU A 67 -0.56 15.56 5.52
CA LEU A 67 -0.23 14.25 6.08
C LEU A 67 1.23 14.11 6.50
N ILE A 68 2.14 14.75 5.79
CA ILE A 68 3.58 14.55 6.00
C ILE A 68 4.25 15.77 6.65
N ALA A 69 3.66 16.95 6.51
CA ALA A 69 4.09 18.19 7.17
C ALA A 69 2.84 19.02 7.55
N PRO A 70 2.08 18.61 8.58
CA PRO A 70 0.80 19.24 8.94
C PRO A 70 0.84 20.74 9.19
N GLU A 71 2.01 21.25 9.60
CA GLU A 71 2.35 22.64 9.86
C GLU A 71 2.59 23.49 8.59
N LEU A 72 2.76 22.85 7.44
CA LEU A 72 3.04 23.52 6.17
C LEU A 72 1.83 23.55 5.24
N SER A 73 1.93 24.38 4.19
CA SER A 73 0.91 24.46 3.13
C SER A 73 0.69 23.11 2.43
N THR A 74 -0.53 22.88 1.94
CA THR A 74 -0.88 21.73 1.10
C THR A 74 -0.18 21.75 -0.27
N SER A 75 0.34 22.92 -0.68
CA SER A 75 1.12 23.07 -1.92
C SER A 75 2.56 22.58 -1.78
N GLU A 76 3.03 22.31 -0.56
CA GLU A 76 4.39 21.83 -0.34
C GLU A 76 4.61 20.44 -0.93
N VAL A 77 5.80 20.25 -1.52
CA VAL A 77 6.21 18.99 -2.15
C VAL A 77 7.67 18.70 -1.85
N PHE A 78 7.92 17.55 -1.25
CA PHE A 78 9.25 17.05 -0.93
C PHE A 78 9.68 16.09 -2.04
N ARG A 79 10.59 16.55 -2.90
CA ARG A 79 11.02 15.75 -4.07
C ARG A 79 11.88 14.54 -3.70
N SER A 80 12.47 14.59 -2.51
CA SER A 80 13.41 13.62 -1.99
C SER A 80 13.18 13.43 -0.50
N PRO A 81 13.63 12.29 0.08
CA PRO A 81 13.54 12.04 1.50
C PRO A 81 14.06 13.22 2.31
N ALA A 82 13.24 13.68 3.25
CA ALA A 82 13.58 14.74 4.18
C ALA A 82 13.35 14.26 5.61
N ALA A 83 14.33 14.50 6.48
CA ALA A 83 14.12 14.42 7.91
C ALA A 83 13.43 15.70 8.36
N ARG A 84 12.29 15.59 9.05
CA ARG A 84 11.64 16.73 9.69
C ARG A 84 11.95 16.70 11.18
N LEU A 85 12.43 17.81 11.71
CA LEU A 85 12.68 18.00 13.14
C LEU A 85 11.40 18.35 13.92
N ASP A 86 10.36 18.79 13.23
CA ASP A 86 9.14 19.31 13.87
C ASP A 86 8.10 18.20 14.12
N MET A 87 8.06 17.17 13.28
CA MET A 87 7.21 15.97 13.48
C MET A 87 8.08 14.76 13.84
N ILE A 88 8.53 14.71 15.10
CA ILE A 88 9.31 13.58 15.63
C ILE A 88 8.34 12.52 16.16
N LEU A 89 8.04 11.53 15.34
CA LEU A 89 7.30 10.36 15.81
C LEU A 89 8.25 9.46 16.61
N PRO A 90 7.87 9.01 17.81
CA PRO A 90 8.59 7.94 18.51
C PRO A 90 8.45 6.63 17.73
N ALA A 91 9.06 5.55 18.21
CA ALA A 91 8.82 4.24 17.62
C ALA A 91 7.36 3.83 17.79
N LEU A 92 6.74 3.36 16.71
CA LEU A 92 5.31 3.09 16.63
C LEU A 92 5.03 1.59 16.48
N ARG A 93 3.84 1.16 16.90
CA ARG A 93 3.36 -0.20 16.56
C ARG A 93 2.90 -0.26 15.11
N ASP A 94 2.25 0.79 14.64
CA ASP A 94 1.74 0.87 13.28
C ASP A 94 1.53 2.31 12.80
N LEU A 95 1.59 2.53 11.50
CA LEU A 95 1.30 3.81 10.86
C LEU A 95 0.78 3.57 9.45
N VAL A 96 -0.33 4.22 9.11
CA VAL A 96 -1.06 4.07 7.84
C VAL A 96 -1.49 5.43 7.31
N LEU A 97 -1.48 5.58 5.99
CA LEU A 97 -1.82 6.82 5.30
C LEU A 97 -2.92 6.57 4.27
N HIS A 98 -3.88 7.47 4.18
CA HIS A 98 -4.88 7.52 3.13
C HIS A 98 -4.78 8.85 2.36
N GLN A 99 -5.78 9.20 1.55
CA GLN A 99 -5.75 10.42 0.73
C GLN A 99 -5.77 11.72 1.55
N GLY A 100 -6.56 11.77 2.63
CA GLY A 100 -6.80 12.99 3.39
C GLY A 100 -6.65 12.83 4.91
N HIS A 101 -6.31 11.64 5.38
CA HIS A 101 -6.02 11.40 6.79
C HIS A 101 -4.92 10.34 6.95
N GLY A 102 -4.25 10.41 8.09
CA GLY A 102 -3.32 9.38 8.56
C GLY A 102 -3.75 8.89 9.93
N ALA A 103 -3.31 7.69 10.29
CA ALA A 103 -3.41 7.20 11.64
C ALA A 103 -2.16 6.43 12.06
N LEU A 104 -1.87 6.49 13.36
CA LEU A 104 -0.77 5.78 13.97
C LEU A 104 -1.19 5.12 15.27
N VAL A 105 -0.45 4.10 15.65
CA VAL A 105 -0.57 3.38 16.92
C VAL A 105 0.73 3.53 17.69
N ASP A 106 0.69 4.15 18.84
CA ASP A 106 1.87 4.35 19.68
C ASP A 106 2.27 3.08 20.43
N ALA A 107 3.39 3.14 21.16
CA ALA A 107 3.92 2.02 21.94
C ALA A 107 2.94 1.46 22.99
N ARG A 108 2.02 2.27 23.52
CA ARG A 108 0.98 1.85 24.49
C ARG A 108 -0.21 1.16 23.82
N GLY A 109 -0.34 1.30 22.50
CA GLY A 109 -1.50 0.80 21.75
C GLY A 109 -2.64 1.81 21.70
N ASP A 110 -2.33 3.10 21.85
CA ASP A 110 -3.27 4.19 21.67
C ASP A 110 -3.20 4.70 20.21
N VAL A 111 -4.36 5.07 19.65
CA VAL A 111 -4.50 5.48 18.24
C VAL A 111 -4.59 6.99 18.14
N TYR A 112 -3.84 7.58 17.20
CA TYR A 112 -3.85 9.01 16.89
C TYR A 112 -4.21 9.22 15.43
N GLN A 113 -4.88 10.32 15.12
CA GLN A 113 -5.34 10.69 13.78
C GLN A 113 -4.94 12.12 13.44
N TRP A 114 -4.73 12.38 12.15
CA TRP A 114 -4.50 13.73 11.62
C TRP A 114 -4.89 13.82 10.15
N GLY A 115 -4.78 15.04 9.60
CA GLY A 115 -5.02 15.35 8.19
C GLY A 115 -6.33 16.12 7.96
N ASP A 116 -6.47 16.64 6.75
CA ASP A 116 -7.60 17.52 6.38
C ASP A 116 -8.96 16.82 6.47
N ALA A 117 -9.05 15.51 6.22
CA ALA A 117 -10.30 14.76 6.41
C ALA A 117 -10.68 14.60 7.89
N HIS A 118 -9.71 14.71 8.81
CA HIS A 118 -9.96 14.67 10.25
C HIS A 118 -10.32 16.07 10.79
N PHE A 119 -9.54 17.10 10.44
CA PHE A 119 -9.68 18.46 10.98
C PHE A 119 -10.60 19.38 10.17
N GLY A 120 -10.95 19.01 8.95
CA GLY A 120 -11.55 19.90 7.95
C GLY A 120 -10.49 20.68 7.17
N GLU A 121 -10.84 21.15 5.98
CA GLU A 121 -9.89 21.83 5.08
C GLU A 121 -9.53 23.25 5.53
N GLN A 122 -10.45 23.95 6.20
CA GLN A 122 -10.25 25.33 6.62
C GLN A 122 -9.16 25.44 7.68
N HIS A 123 -8.12 26.21 7.36
CA HIS A 123 -6.92 26.34 8.19
C HIS A 123 -6.78 27.76 8.73
N SER A 124 -6.70 27.88 10.04
CA SER A 124 -6.04 29.01 10.69
C SER A 124 -4.59 28.66 10.99
N ALA A 125 -3.69 29.63 10.91
CA ALA A 125 -2.28 29.48 11.30
C ALA A 125 -2.10 29.06 12.78
N MET A 126 -3.16 29.15 13.60
CA MET A 126 -3.16 28.71 15.00
C MET A 126 -3.69 27.28 15.21
N ASP A 127 -4.18 26.59 14.18
CA ASP A 127 -4.74 25.25 14.32
C ASP A 127 -3.63 24.21 14.47
N ASN A 128 -3.53 23.56 15.63
CA ASN A 128 -2.69 22.37 15.76
C ASN A 128 -3.31 21.22 14.92
N ARG A 129 -2.54 20.74 13.92
CA ARG A 129 -2.91 19.64 13.01
C ARG A 129 -2.02 18.42 13.13
N GLU A 130 -1.22 18.36 14.20
CA GLU A 130 -0.43 17.18 14.56
C GLU A 130 -1.34 15.98 14.93
N PRO A 131 -0.78 14.75 14.97
CA PRO A 131 -1.51 13.56 15.41
C PRO A 131 -2.20 13.75 16.77
N MET A 132 -3.54 13.60 16.79
CA MET A 132 -4.36 13.73 17.99
C MET A 132 -4.93 12.40 18.47
N LEU A 133 -4.87 12.17 19.78
CA LEU A 133 -5.39 10.96 20.42
C LEU A 133 -6.87 10.75 20.08
N SER A 134 -7.19 9.55 19.63
CA SER A 134 -8.51 9.16 19.09
C SER A 134 -9.10 7.90 19.74
N LEU A 135 -8.26 6.96 20.15
CA LEU A 135 -8.70 5.75 20.83
C LEU A 135 -7.63 5.34 21.85
N GLN A 136 -8.03 5.17 23.10
CA GLN A 136 -7.12 4.85 24.20
C GLN A 136 -7.55 3.60 24.98
N GLY A 137 -6.58 2.89 25.53
CA GLY A 137 -6.84 1.80 26.49
C GLY A 137 -7.41 0.54 25.85
N LYS A 138 -7.26 0.39 24.53
CA LYS A 138 -7.69 -0.81 23.78
C LYS A 138 -6.52 -1.73 23.40
N ASP A 139 -5.28 -1.35 23.73
CA ASP A 139 -4.06 -2.07 23.40
C ASP A 139 -4.01 -2.47 21.91
N ILE A 140 -4.15 -1.47 21.05
CA ILE A 140 -4.16 -1.64 19.60
C ILE A 140 -2.79 -2.11 19.10
N ILE A 141 -2.78 -3.03 18.15
CA ILE A 141 -1.56 -3.57 17.52
C ILE A 141 -1.44 -3.19 16.04
N SER A 142 -2.56 -2.94 15.36
CA SER A 142 -2.57 -2.51 13.96
C SER A 142 -3.84 -1.74 13.61
N VAL A 143 -3.75 -0.91 12.58
CA VAL A 143 -4.88 -0.13 12.04
C VAL A 143 -4.97 -0.27 10.52
N THR A 144 -6.15 -0.09 9.97
CA THR A 144 -6.37 0.01 8.52
C THR A 144 -7.38 1.11 8.22
N LEU A 145 -7.22 1.77 7.08
CA LEU A 145 -7.98 2.95 6.69
C LEU A 145 -8.90 2.66 5.53
N SER A 146 -10.05 3.31 5.55
CA SER A 146 -10.95 3.50 4.42
C SER A 146 -11.16 5.00 4.22
N PRO A 147 -11.85 5.47 3.15
CA PRO A 147 -12.08 6.89 2.94
C PRO A 147 -12.67 7.64 4.14
N ASP A 148 -13.62 7.01 4.86
CA ASP A 148 -14.42 7.66 5.92
C ASP A 148 -14.26 7.04 7.32
N LYS A 149 -13.65 5.84 7.44
CA LYS A 149 -13.55 5.11 8.72
C LYS A 149 -12.16 4.52 8.95
N ILE A 150 -11.81 4.43 10.23
CA ILE A 150 -10.60 3.74 10.71
C ILE A 150 -11.00 2.48 11.46
N TYR A 151 -10.33 1.38 11.17
CA TYR A 151 -10.48 0.13 11.90
C TYR A 151 -9.21 -0.21 12.67
N ALA A 152 -9.35 -0.56 13.95
CA ALA A 152 -8.25 -0.82 14.86
C ALA A 152 -8.36 -2.22 15.46
N LEU A 153 -7.32 -3.03 15.30
CA LEU A 153 -7.23 -4.37 15.87
C LEU A 153 -6.46 -4.32 17.20
N SER A 154 -7.08 -4.77 18.28
CA SER A 154 -6.42 -4.95 19.57
C SER A 154 -5.63 -6.25 19.64
N ARG A 155 -4.65 -6.29 20.55
CA ARG A 155 -3.91 -7.51 20.89
C ARG A 155 -4.82 -8.66 21.33
N SER A 156 -5.93 -8.34 22.00
CA SER A 156 -6.95 -9.30 22.42
C SER A 156 -7.78 -9.89 21.27
N GLY A 157 -7.60 -9.39 20.05
CA GLY A 157 -8.35 -9.80 18.86
C GLY A 157 -9.73 -9.18 18.73
N ARG A 158 -10.00 -8.08 19.43
CA ARG A 158 -11.20 -7.24 19.22
C ARG A 158 -10.93 -6.19 18.15
N VAL A 159 -11.93 -5.91 17.31
CA VAL A 159 -11.85 -4.93 16.22
C VAL A 159 -12.73 -3.73 16.56
N TYR A 160 -12.16 -2.54 16.56
CA TYR A 160 -12.84 -1.28 16.82
C TYR A 160 -12.96 -0.45 15.56
N VAL A 161 -13.97 0.40 15.48
CA VAL A 161 -14.16 1.37 14.40
C VAL A 161 -14.24 2.78 14.97
N VAL A 162 -13.54 3.72 14.34
CA VAL A 162 -13.47 5.13 14.76
C VAL A 162 -13.81 6.02 13.55
N PRO A 163 -14.61 7.09 13.72
CA PRO A 163 -14.88 8.03 12.64
C PRO A 163 -13.59 8.77 12.27
N VAL A 164 -13.38 9.04 10.97
CA VAL A 164 -12.27 9.89 10.53
C VAL A 164 -12.52 11.35 10.92
N SER A 165 -13.74 11.86 10.76
CA SER A 165 -14.09 13.25 11.06
C SER A 165 -14.08 13.54 12.56
N ARG A 166 -13.35 14.59 12.97
CA ARG A 166 -13.33 15.07 14.36
C ARG A 166 -14.67 15.60 14.84
N THR A 167 -15.47 16.17 13.93
CA THR A 167 -16.81 16.67 14.27
C THR A 167 -17.73 15.51 14.63
N GLU A 168 -17.68 14.42 13.86
CA GLU A 168 -18.48 13.22 14.15
C GLU A 168 -18.06 12.59 15.49
N GLN A 169 -16.76 12.49 15.76
CA GLN A 169 -16.22 12.00 17.03
C GLN A 169 -16.76 12.73 18.27
N ARG A 170 -17.15 14.01 18.12
CA ARG A 170 -17.65 14.87 19.21
C ARG A 170 -19.17 15.00 19.25
N SER A 171 -19.86 14.67 18.15
CA SER A 171 -21.26 15.01 17.91
C SER A 171 -22.30 14.29 18.79
N THR A 172 -21.92 13.20 19.48
CA THR A 172 -22.85 12.40 20.30
C THR A 172 -22.53 12.41 21.80
N MET A 173 -21.82 13.41 22.32
CA MET A 173 -21.40 13.45 23.71
C MET A 173 -22.22 14.44 24.56
N ALA A 174 -22.62 14.00 25.75
CA ALA A 174 -22.98 14.94 26.82
C ALA A 174 -21.73 15.77 27.21
N PRO A 175 -21.88 17.05 27.62
CA PRO A 175 -20.74 17.88 27.99
C PRO A 175 -19.92 17.20 29.11
N PRO A 176 -18.58 17.27 29.04
CA PRO A 176 -17.73 16.63 30.05
C PRO A 176 -18.05 17.20 31.44
N GLY A 177 -18.30 16.30 32.40
CA GLY A 177 -18.46 16.67 33.80
C GLY A 177 -17.15 17.21 34.39
N TRP A 178 -17.23 17.91 35.52
CA TRP A 178 -16.06 18.54 36.15
C TRP A 178 -14.92 17.54 36.48
N LEU A 179 -15.22 16.27 36.78
CA LEU A 179 -14.22 15.21 37.00
C LEU A 179 -13.40 14.88 35.74
N THR A 180 -13.98 14.99 34.54
CA THR A 180 -13.27 14.83 33.26
C THR A 180 -12.25 15.93 33.00
N TRP A 181 -12.36 17.09 33.66
CA TRP A 181 -11.34 18.15 33.61
C TRP A 181 -10.10 17.75 34.42
N PHE A 182 -10.28 17.09 35.58
CA PHE A 182 -9.18 16.75 36.48
C PHE A 182 -8.39 15.48 36.08
N PHE A 183 -9.00 14.54 35.35
CA PHE A 183 -8.37 13.25 34.99
C PHE A 183 -8.31 12.99 33.48
N GLY A 184 -8.55 14.02 32.66
CA GLY A 184 -9.13 13.91 31.32
C GLY A 184 -8.39 13.07 30.28
N THR A 185 -9.03 11.97 29.88
CA THR A 185 -8.91 11.40 28.53
C THR A 185 -10.22 11.70 27.79
N PRO A 186 -10.21 12.35 26.62
CA PRO A 186 -11.45 12.62 25.89
C PRO A 186 -12.11 11.30 25.46
N ASN A 187 -13.35 11.06 25.89
CA ASN A 187 -14.10 9.86 25.59
C ASN A 187 -14.65 9.91 24.15
N ILE A 188 -13.83 9.55 23.16
CA ILE A 188 -14.18 9.68 21.74
C ILE A 188 -15.16 8.57 21.31
N GLN A 189 -16.11 8.93 20.44
CA GLN A 189 -17.06 7.97 19.86
C GLN A 189 -16.32 6.88 19.08
N HIS A 190 -16.57 5.62 19.44
CA HIS A 190 -16.06 4.45 18.75
C HIS A 190 -17.08 3.31 18.78
N GLY A 191 -16.99 2.40 17.81
CA GLY A 191 -17.75 1.16 17.76
C GLY A 191 -16.84 -0.05 17.97
N GLU A 192 -17.44 -1.20 18.24
CA GLU A 192 -16.78 -2.50 18.23
C GLU A 192 -17.50 -3.40 17.24
N LEU A 193 -16.74 -4.01 16.34
CA LEU A 193 -17.26 -4.99 15.41
C LEU A 193 -17.32 -6.36 16.07
N LYS A 194 -18.44 -7.06 15.87
CA LYS A 194 -18.70 -8.37 16.45
C LYS A 194 -18.81 -9.41 15.34
N PRO A 195 -18.27 -10.62 15.54
CA PRO A 195 -18.44 -11.69 14.58
C PRO A 195 -19.89 -12.17 14.59
N ALA A 196 -20.54 -12.12 13.42
CA ALA A 196 -21.92 -12.60 13.23
C ALA A 196 -22.03 -14.12 13.49
N THR A 197 -20.96 -14.86 13.16
CA THR A 197 -20.79 -16.26 13.56
C THR A 197 -19.86 -16.34 14.76
N ARG A 198 -20.26 -17.04 15.82
CA ARG A 198 -19.45 -17.19 17.04
C ARG A 198 -18.05 -17.73 16.73
N LEU A 199 -17.03 -17.15 17.37
CA LEU A 199 -15.67 -17.68 17.34
C LEU A 199 -15.56 -18.91 18.24
N THR A 200 -14.70 -19.85 17.85
CA THR A 200 -14.36 -21.03 18.65
C THR A 200 -13.57 -20.64 19.90
N ARG A 201 -13.40 -21.55 20.86
CA ARG A 201 -12.69 -21.26 22.11
C ARG A 201 -11.24 -20.87 21.81
N ASN A 202 -10.77 -19.74 22.35
CA ASN A 202 -9.44 -19.15 22.13
C ASN A 202 -9.16 -18.68 20.68
N GLU A 203 -10.18 -18.65 19.82
CA GLU A 203 -10.06 -18.04 18.50
C GLU A 203 -10.20 -16.52 18.61
N THR A 204 -9.26 -15.80 18.01
CA THR A 204 -9.18 -14.34 18.04
C THR A 204 -8.85 -13.81 16.65
N PHE A 205 -9.24 -12.58 16.33
CA PHE A 205 -8.77 -11.91 15.12
C PHE A 205 -7.28 -11.55 15.25
N THR A 206 -6.50 -11.83 14.20
CA THR A 206 -5.05 -11.63 14.17
C THR A 206 -4.61 -10.64 13.10
N SER A 207 -5.43 -10.37 12.09
CA SER A 207 -5.15 -9.32 11.11
C SER A 207 -6.42 -8.74 10.51
N ILE A 208 -6.36 -7.47 10.11
CA ILE A 208 -7.40 -6.77 9.35
C ILE A 208 -6.77 -6.09 8.12
N SER A 209 -7.53 -5.98 7.03
CA SER A 209 -7.09 -5.29 5.80
C SER A 209 -8.30 -4.67 5.11
N ALA A 210 -8.30 -3.34 4.94
CA ALA A 210 -9.38 -2.62 4.28
C ALA A 210 -9.02 -2.21 2.85
N GLY A 211 -10.02 -2.30 1.98
CA GLY A 211 -10.09 -1.60 0.71
C GLY A 211 -10.95 -0.34 0.83
N ASN A 212 -11.46 0.14 -0.30
CA ASN A 212 -12.24 1.38 -0.34
C ASN A 212 -13.60 1.23 0.37
N ASP A 213 -14.26 0.08 0.18
CA ASP A 213 -15.65 -0.13 0.58
C ASP A 213 -15.84 -1.43 1.41
N HIS A 214 -14.78 -2.20 1.67
CA HIS A 214 -14.84 -3.46 2.40
C HIS A 214 -13.58 -3.71 3.23
N MET A 215 -13.67 -4.54 4.26
CA MET A 215 -12.53 -5.01 5.04
C MET A 215 -12.56 -6.52 5.18
N LEU A 216 -11.40 -7.15 5.15
CA LEU A 216 -11.20 -8.55 5.52
C LEU A 216 -10.59 -8.65 6.91
N ALA A 217 -10.96 -9.68 7.67
CA ALA A 217 -10.37 -10.02 8.95
C ALA A 217 -10.02 -11.52 9.00
N LEU A 218 -8.84 -11.85 9.51
CA LEU A 218 -8.34 -13.22 9.64
C LEU A 218 -8.29 -13.62 11.11
N THR A 219 -8.68 -14.85 11.43
CA THR A 219 -8.58 -15.39 12.79
C THR A 219 -7.32 -16.24 13.00
N SER A 220 -6.95 -16.46 14.27
CA SER A 220 -5.80 -17.26 14.70
C SER A 220 -5.80 -18.71 14.22
N ILE A 221 -6.96 -19.23 13.80
CA ILE A 221 -7.12 -20.59 13.26
C ILE A 221 -7.35 -20.61 11.74
N GLY A 222 -7.18 -19.46 11.07
CA GLY A 222 -7.23 -19.31 9.63
C GLY A 222 -8.62 -19.15 9.01
N ARG A 223 -9.63 -18.72 9.79
CA ARG A 223 -10.97 -18.36 9.25
C ARG A 223 -10.96 -16.92 8.75
N VAL A 224 -11.70 -16.66 7.67
CA VAL A 224 -11.77 -15.33 7.04
C VAL A 224 -13.17 -14.75 7.16
N PHE A 225 -13.22 -13.51 7.63
CA PHE A 225 -14.41 -12.70 7.75
C PHE A 225 -14.31 -11.46 6.86
N CYS A 226 -15.45 -10.94 6.42
CA CYS A 226 -15.57 -9.67 5.72
C CYS A 226 -16.47 -8.69 6.48
N HIS A 227 -16.24 -7.40 6.28
CA HIS A 227 -17.03 -6.32 6.85
C HIS A 227 -17.40 -5.30 5.76
N PRO A 228 -18.70 -4.96 5.61
CA PRO A 228 -19.13 -3.86 4.76
C PRO A 228 -18.76 -2.50 5.35
N ILE A 229 -17.97 -1.69 4.63
CA ILE A 229 -17.60 -0.33 5.07
C ILE A 229 -18.62 0.70 4.60
N SER A 230 -19.17 0.53 3.39
CA SER A 230 -20.11 1.47 2.75
C SER A 230 -21.25 0.74 2.04
N ALA A 231 -22.20 1.48 1.48
CA ALA A 231 -23.28 0.93 0.65
C ALA A 231 -22.78 0.25 -0.64
N ARG A 232 -21.52 0.44 -1.02
CA ARG A 232 -20.89 -0.19 -2.20
C ARG A 232 -20.01 -1.39 -1.86
N ALA A 233 -20.03 -1.84 -0.61
CA ALA A 233 -19.15 -2.88 -0.11
C ALA A 233 -19.19 -4.19 -0.89
N ASN A 234 -20.28 -4.48 -1.61
CA ASN A 234 -20.41 -5.69 -2.43
C ASN A 234 -20.66 -5.42 -3.92
N ALA A 235 -20.50 -4.17 -4.39
CA ALA A 235 -20.79 -3.79 -5.78
C ALA A 235 -20.00 -4.61 -6.82
N PHE A 236 -18.84 -5.16 -6.45
CA PHE A 236 -18.02 -6.02 -7.29
C PHE A 236 -17.92 -7.45 -6.73
N GLY A 237 -18.74 -7.81 -5.74
CA GLY A 237 -18.65 -9.07 -5.02
C GLY A 237 -17.46 -9.17 -4.06
N GLN A 238 -16.82 -8.05 -3.73
CA GLN A 238 -15.57 -8.03 -2.96
C GLN A 238 -15.71 -8.49 -1.50
N LEU A 239 -16.94 -8.65 -0.98
CA LEU A 239 -17.16 -9.35 0.30
C LEU A 239 -16.95 -10.86 0.21
N GLY A 240 -16.95 -11.45 -0.99
CA GLY A 240 -16.97 -12.91 -1.16
C GLY A 240 -18.31 -13.53 -0.75
N LEU A 241 -19.35 -12.71 -0.64
CA LEU A 241 -20.71 -13.08 -0.29
C LEU A 241 -21.64 -12.77 -1.46
N ARG A 242 -22.56 -13.68 -1.76
CA ARG A 242 -23.63 -13.41 -2.73
C ARG A 242 -24.50 -12.22 -2.27
N LYS A 243 -24.79 -12.18 -0.98
CA LYS A 243 -25.59 -11.15 -0.30
C LYS A 243 -25.05 -10.95 1.12
N ALA A 244 -25.00 -9.73 1.62
CA ALA A 244 -24.63 -9.40 2.99
C ALA A 244 -25.71 -8.54 3.64
N ARG A 245 -26.20 -8.93 4.82
CA ARG A 245 -27.13 -8.09 5.58
C ARG A 245 -26.35 -6.96 6.26
N VAL A 246 -27.00 -5.82 6.45
CA VAL A 246 -26.47 -4.67 7.19
C VAL A 246 -27.48 -4.29 8.25
N HIS A 247 -27.14 -4.51 9.51
CA HIS A 247 -27.93 -4.08 10.65
C HIS A 247 -27.47 -2.69 11.07
N CYS A 248 -28.21 -1.65 10.68
CA CYS A 248 -27.90 -0.27 11.03
C CYS A 248 -28.41 0.04 12.45
N ARG A 249 -27.50 0.19 13.42
CA ARG A 249 -27.84 0.25 14.85
C ARG A 249 -28.68 1.48 15.28
N ASN A 250 -28.72 2.52 14.46
CA ASN A 250 -29.41 3.80 14.75
C ASN A 250 -30.79 3.91 14.09
N SER A 251 -31.24 2.88 13.36
CA SER A 251 -32.60 2.80 12.84
C SER A 251 -33.26 1.61 13.50
N GLU A 252 -34.31 1.83 14.28
CA GLU A 252 -35.17 0.74 14.77
C GLU A 252 -35.90 0.00 13.63
N THR A 253 -35.64 0.29 12.34
CA THR A 253 -36.64 0.07 11.28
C THR A 253 -36.18 -0.46 9.91
N ALA A 254 -34.90 -0.74 9.61
CA ALA A 254 -34.60 -1.42 8.35
C ALA A 254 -33.27 -2.20 8.33
N ASP A 255 -33.37 -3.51 8.16
CA ASP A 255 -32.26 -4.32 7.68
C ASP A 255 -32.01 -4.00 6.20
N GLY A 256 -30.76 -3.70 5.87
CA GLY A 256 -30.30 -3.51 4.51
C GLY A 256 -29.73 -4.81 3.92
N LEU A 257 -29.87 -5.01 2.62
CA LEU A 257 -29.27 -6.12 1.90
C LEU A 257 -28.31 -5.57 0.84
N LEU A 258 -27.03 -5.90 0.99
CA LEU A 258 -25.99 -5.62 0.01
C LEU A 258 -25.83 -6.78 -0.97
N ASP A 259 -25.94 -6.48 -2.25
CA ASP A 259 -25.53 -7.36 -3.33
C ASP A 259 -24.68 -6.59 -4.37
N THR A 260 -24.48 -7.18 -5.55
CA THR A 260 -23.70 -6.55 -6.64
C THR A 260 -24.39 -5.31 -7.24
N ASN A 261 -25.68 -5.09 -6.99
CA ASN A 261 -26.39 -3.88 -7.38
C ASN A 261 -26.28 -2.76 -6.32
N GLY A 262 -25.62 -3.03 -5.19
CA GLY A 262 -25.47 -2.11 -4.06
C GLY A 262 -26.42 -2.44 -2.92
N LEU A 263 -26.73 -1.42 -2.10
CA LEU A 263 -27.61 -1.54 -0.95
C LEU A 263 -29.08 -1.44 -1.37
N THR A 264 -29.86 -2.46 -1.01
CA THR A 264 -31.32 -2.48 -1.14
C THR A 264 -31.96 -2.53 0.24
N LEU A 265 -33.03 -1.75 0.45
CA LEU A 265 -33.78 -1.72 1.71
C LEU A 265 -34.84 -2.82 1.72
N ASP A 266 -35.00 -3.50 2.86
CA ASP A 266 -36.13 -4.42 3.05
C ASP A 266 -37.44 -3.63 3.22
N GLN A 267 -38.27 -3.62 2.18
CA GLN A 267 -39.56 -2.92 2.16
C GLN A 267 -40.66 -3.64 2.96
N THR A 268 -40.39 -4.82 3.53
CA THR A 268 -41.39 -5.59 4.27
C THR A 268 -41.59 -5.14 5.72
N SER A 269 -40.75 -4.22 6.22
CA SER A 269 -40.90 -3.63 7.55
C SER A 269 -41.92 -2.48 7.55
N PRO A 270 -43.05 -2.58 8.28
CA PRO A 270 -44.13 -1.59 8.26
C PRO A 270 -43.78 -0.25 8.93
N GLN A 271 -42.54 -0.10 9.43
CA GLN A 271 -42.05 1.11 10.09
C GLN A 271 -40.93 1.82 9.31
N ALA A 272 -40.78 1.58 7.99
CA ALA A 272 -39.75 2.24 7.18
C ALA A 272 -39.81 3.77 7.30
N LEU A 273 -39.05 4.34 8.25
CA LEU A 273 -38.96 5.77 8.45
C LEU A 273 -38.17 6.37 7.29
N SER A 274 -38.58 7.57 6.92
CA SER A 274 -38.14 8.41 5.79
C SER A 274 -36.67 8.89 5.86
N THR A 275 -35.81 8.30 6.68
CA THR A 275 -34.42 8.73 6.85
C THR A 275 -33.48 7.93 5.95
N PRO A 276 -32.68 8.59 5.10
CA PRO A 276 -31.70 7.90 4.25
C PRO A 276 -30.62 7.21 5.10
N ILE A 277 -30.22 6.00 4.72
CA ILE A 277 -29.10 5.30 5.37
C ILE A 277 -27.82 6.13 5.21
N ASN A 278 -27.23 6.52 6.35
CA ASN A 278 -25.91 7.14 6.38
C ASN A 278 -24.83 6.06 6.48
N ASP A 279 -24.31 5.63 5.34
CA ASP A 279 -23.27 4.62 5.26
C ASP A 279 -21.89 5.10 5.71
N LYS A 280 -21.69 6.41 5.91
CA LYS A 280 -20.46 6.98 6.48
C LYS A 280 -20.37 6.80 7.99
N SER A 281 -21.51 6.69 8.67
CA SER A 281 -21.55 6.49 10.12
C SER A 281 -20.85 5.20 10.54
N ILE A 282 -20.13 5.23 11.66
CA ILE A 282 -19.58 4.02 12.29
C ILE A 282 -20.67 3.05 12.78
N ALA A 283 -21.92 3.49 12.84
CA ALA A 283 -23.08 2.65 13.17
C ALA A 283 -23.69 1.95 11.94
N PHE A 284 -23.13 2.16 10.74
CA PHE A 284 -23.63 1.55 9.49
C PHE A 284 -23.70 0.03 9.59
N CYS A 285 -22.62 -0.61 10.02
CA CYS A 285 -22.56 -2.05 10.25
C CYS A 285 -21.70 -2.33 11.49
N SER A 286 -22.16 -3.20 12.38
CA SER A 286 -21.37 -3.64 13.55
C SER A 286 -20.87 -5.07 13.43
N ASP A 287 -21.07 -5.72 12.28
CA ASP A 287 -20.90 -7.17 12.15
C ASP A 287 -19.76 -7.54 11.20
N LEU A 288 -19.03 -8.60 11.57
CA LEU A 288 -18.06 -9.31 10.76
C LEU A 288 -18.69 -10.62 10.29
N TYR A 289 -18.77 -10.83 8.99
CA TYR A 289 -19.41 -12.00 8.39
C TYR A 289 -18.37 -13.00 7.91
N GLU A 290 -18.46 -14.25 8.36
CA GLU A 290 -17.59 -15.31 7.84
C GLU A 290 -17.87 -15.56 6.35
N ILE A 291 -16.81 -15.71 5.55
CA ILE A 291 -16.91 -16.03 4.11
C ILE A 291 -17.15 -17.55 3.95
N PRO A 292 -18.36 -18.00 3.58
CA PRO A 292 -18.71 -19.42 3.66
C PRO A 292 -17.90 -20.32 2.73
N SER A 293 -17.53 -19.80 1.54
CA SER A 293 -16.72 -20.51 0.55
C SER A 293 -15.27 -20.79 1.00
N LEU A 294 -14.82 -20.16 2.10
CA LEU A 294 -13.48 -20.34 2.65
C LEU A 294 -13.45 -21.15 3.96
N ARG A 295 -14.59 -21.66 4.46
CA ARG A 295 -14.66 -22.37 5.76
C ARG A 295 -13.69 -23.55 5.89
N GLU A 296 -13.55 -24.32 4.81
CA GLU A 296 -12.66 -25.49 4.74
C GLU A 296 -11.24 -25.14 4.26
N VAL A 297 -10.93 -23.86 4.07
CA VAL A 297 -9.63 -23.38 3.59
C VAL A 297 -8.89 -22.72 4.74
N LYS A 298 -7.77 -23.30 5.17
CA LYS A 298 -6.90 -22.68 6.16
C LYS A 298 -6.10 -21.54 5.54
N VAL A 299 -6.47 -20.31 5.89
CA VAL A 299 -5.86 -19.09 5.36
C VAL A 299 -4.73 -18.60 6.28
N ALA A 300 -3.61 -18.23 5.66
CA ALA A 300 -2.43 -17.65 6.31
C ALA A 300 -2.39 -16.13 6.19
N GLN A 301 -3.05 -15.56 5.18
CA GLN A 301 -3.05 -14.13 4.91
C GLN A 301 -4.34 -13.75 4.17
N ALA A 302 -4.98 -12.66 4.57
CA ALA A 302 -6.11 -12.05 3.89
C ALA A 302 -5.79 -10.57 3.62
N VAL A 303 -5.93 -10.13 2.37
CA VAL A 303 -5.55 -8.77 1.92
C VAL A 303 -6.64 -8.21 1.03
N ALA A 304 -7.04 -6.97 1.30
CA ALA A 304 -7.93 -6.20 0.44
C ALA A 304 -7.10 -5.27 -0.47
N GLY A 305 -7.41 -5.28 -1.76
CA GLY A 305 -7.09 -4.17 -2.67
C GLY A 305 -8.17 -3.08 -2.58
N GLY A 306 -8.18 -2.12 -3.51
CA GLY A 306 -9.19 -1.06 -3.51
C GLY A 306 -10.63 -1.61 -3.65
N ARG A 307 -10.83 -2.52 -4.61
CA ARG A 307 -12.13 -3.16 -4.91
C ARG A 307 -12.03 -4.68 -5.06
N SER A 308 -10.89 -5.27 -4.72
CA SER A 308 -10.58 -6.68 -4.84
C SER A 308 -10.14 -7.25 -3.50
N SER A 309 -10.19 -8.57 -3.37
CA SER A 309 -9.85 -9.31 -2.17
C SER A 309 -9.03 -10.54 -2.52
N PHE A 310 -8.10 -10.89 -1.64
CA PHE A 310 -7.17 -11.98 -1.83
C PHE A 310 -6.95 -12.75 -0.53
N VAL A 311 -6.78 -14.07 -0.63
CA VAL A 311 -6.31 -14.90 0.47
C VAL A 311 -5.18 -15.82 0.01
N ARG A 312 -4.29 -16.14 0.94
CA ARG A 312 -3.20 -17.11 0.77
C ARG A 312 -3.40 -18.29 1.71
N THR A 313 -3.31 -19.52 1.22
CA THR A 313 -3.45 -20.72 2.06
C THR A 313 -2.20 -20.99 2.91
N VAL A 314 -2.37 -21.71 4.03
CA VAL A 314 -1.26 -22.12 4.91
C VAL A 314 -0.41 -23.24 4.29
N SER A 315 -1.06 -24.30 3.81
CA SER A 315 -0.43 -25.58 3.44
C SER A 315 0.49 -25.48 2.23
N ASP A 316 -0.02 -24.92 1.13
CA ASP A 316 0.63 -24.91 -0.17
C ASP A 316 0.90 -23.49 -0.71
N GLY A 317 0.40 -22.45 -0.04
CA GLY A 317 0.53 -21.06 -0.47
C GLY A 317 -0.16 -20.81 -1.81
N ARG A 318 -1.27 -21.51 -2.08
CA ARG A 318 -2.21 -21.14 -3.12
C ARG A 318 -2.85 -19.80 -2.81
N VAL A 319 -3.27 -19.10 -3.86
CA VAL A 319 -3.90 -17.79 -3.76
C VAL A 319 -5.30 -17.88 -4.35
N LEU A 320 -6.29 -17.37 -3.62
CA LEU A 320 -7.65 -17.17 -4.13
C LEU A 320 -7.94 -15.67 -4.19
N ALA A 321 -8.57 -15.23 -5.28
CA ALA A 321 -8.90 -13.83 -5.54
C ALA A 321 -10.38 -13.67 -5.93
N TRP A 322 -10.98 -12.54 -5.57
CA TRP A 322 -12.34 -12.14 -5.95
C TRP A 322 -12.50 -10.62 -5.85
N GLY A 323 -13.63 -10.08 -6.31
CA GLY A 323 -13.92 -8.65 -6.42
C GLY A 323 -13.74 -8.12 -7.84
N ALA A 324 -13.41 -6.83 -7.97
CA ALA A 324 -13.23 -6.16 -9.26
C ALA A 324 -12.04 -6.73 -10.05
N ASN A 325 -12.19 -6.80 -11.37
CA ASN A 325 -11.24 -7.35 -12.33
C ASN A 325 -11.14 -6.53 -13.63
N ASP A 326 -11.68 -5.30 -13.67
CA ASP A 326 -11.68 -4.43 -14.86
C ASP A 326 -10.29 -4.22 -15.48
N PHE A 327 -9.23 -4.26 -14.66
CA PHE A 327 -7.84 -4.10 -15.09
C PHE A 327 -7.04 -5.41 -15.02
N GLY A 328 -7.72 -6.53 -14.76
CA GLY A 328 -7.07 -7.81 -14.55
C GLY A 328 -6.41 -7.97 -13.18
N GLN A 329 -6.75 -7.12 -12.19
CA GLN A 329 -6.10 -7.07 -10.89
C GLN A 329 -6.26 -8.34 -10.06
N LEU A 330 -7.18 -9.23 -10.41
CA LEU A 330 -7.29 -10.55 -9.76
C LEU A 330 -6.21 -11.53 -10.23
N GLY A 331 -5.55 -11.30 -11.37
CA GLY A 331 -4.54 -12.21 -11.90
C GLY A 331 -5.06 -13.53 -12.46
N LEU A 332 -6.36 -13.62 -12.78
CA LEU A 332 -7.02 -14.85 -13.24
C LEU A 332 -6.74 -15.22 -14.71
N GLY A 333 -6.01 -14.36 -15.41
CA GLY A 333 -5.65 -14.52 -16.81
C GLY A 333 -6.69 -14.01 -17.80
N SER A 334 -6.24 -13.88 -19.05
CA SER A 334 -7.00 -13.30 -20.17
C SER A 334 -8.28 -14.06 -20.54
N GLN A 335 -8.39 -15.33 -20.15
CA GLN A 335 -9.60 -16.15 -20.36
C GLN A 335 -10.76 -15.72 -19.46
N THR A 336 -10.49 -15.04 -18.35
CA THR A 336 -11.51 -14.50 -17.45
C THR A 336 -11.81 -13.06 -17.86
N ALA A 337 -12.66 -12.88 -18.86
CA ALA A 337 -13.08 -11.56 -19.36
C ALA A 337 -14.15 -10.87 -18.50
N LEU A 338 -14.46 -11.41 -17.32
CA LEU A 338 -15.46 -10.84 -16.42
C LEU A 338 -14.90 -9.58 -15.73
N PRO A 339 -15.70 -8.49 -15.64
CA PRO A 339 -15.29 -7.25 -14.97
C PRO A 339 -15.15 -7.42 -13.45
N PHE A 340 -15.76 -8.47 -12.88
CA PHE A 340 -15.60 -8.83 -11.48
C PHE A 340 -15.94 -10.32 -11.25
N VAL A 341 -15.47 -10.86 -10.13
CA VAL A 341 -15.70 -12.25 -9.71
C VAL A 341 -16.20 -12.25 -8.27
N THR A 342 -17.36 -12.85 -8.01
CA THR A 342 -18.02 -12.77 -6.68
C THR A 342 -17.65 -13.93 -5.75
N VAL A 343 -16.91 -14.92 -6.26
CA VAL A 343 -16.53 -16.14 -5.53
C VAL A 343 -15.00 -16.26 -5.52
N PRO A 344 -14.37 -16.57 -4.37
CA PRO A 344 -12.93 -16.83 -4.31
C PRO A 344 -12.49 -17.84 -5.37
N THR A 345 -11.66 -17.40 -6.30
CA THR A 345 -11.21 -18.18 -7.46
C THR A 345 -9.68 -18.29 -7.46
N GLU A 346 -9.14 -19.46 -7.79
CA GLU A 346 -7.69 -19.71 -7.70
C GLU A 346 -6.89 -18.92 -8.75
N VAL A 347 -5.85 -18.24 -8.28
CA VAL A 347 -4.87 -17.54 -9.11
C VAL A 347 -3.72 -18.49 -9.44
N ILE A 348 -3.55 -18.82 -10.71
CA ILE A 348 -2.55 -19.78 -11.16
C ILE A 348 -1.18 -19.10 -11.34
N LEU A 349 -0.41 -19.01 -10.25
CA LEU A 349 0.92 -18.38 -10.23
C LEU A 349 2.02 -19.21 -10.92
N SER A 350 1.76 -20.49 -11.18
CA SER A 350 2.70 -21.41 -11.84
C SER A 350 2.62 -21.38 -13.37
N ARG A 351 1.71 -20.60 -13.97
CA ARG A 351 1.41 -20.61 -15.42
C ARG A 351 2.65 -20.50 -16.32
N TYR A 352 3.60 -19.65 -15.94
CA TYR A 352 4.81 -19.37 -16.71
C TYR A 352 6.08 -19.99 -16.10
N THR A 353 5.90 -21.00 -15.25
CA THR A 353 7.03 -21.70 -14.62
C THR A 353 7.32 -23.02 -15.32
N PRO A 354 8.60 -23.46 -15.40
CA PRO A 354 8.94 -24.74 -16.02
C PRO A 354 8.22 -25.91 -15.37
N VAL A 355 7.85 -26.92 -16.16
CA VAL A 355 7.21 -28.15 -15.67
C VAL A 355 8.06 -28.80 -14.57
N GLY A 356 7.40 -29.26 -13.50
CA GLY A 356 8.05 -29.84 -12.33
C GLY A 356 8.59 -28.81 -11.33
N THR A 357 8.37 -27.51 -11.56
CA THR A 357 8.66 -26.47 -10.57
C THR A 357 7.51 -26.35 -9.57
N ARG A 358 7.80 -26.50 -8.29
CA ARG A 358 6.86 -26.18 -7.22
C ARG A 358 6.88 -24.68 -6.97
N VAL A 359 5.71 -24.05 -7.02
CA VAL A 359 5.52 -22.63 -6.74
C VAL A 359 4.64 -22.49 -5.49
N ARG A 360 5.10 -21.71 -4.53
CA ARG A 360 4.35 -21.37 -3.32
C ARG A 360 4.30 -19.85 -3.21
N CYS A 361 3.14 -19.25 -3.01
CA CYS A 361 3.09 -17.85 -2.60
C CYS A 361 3.51 -17.74 -1.13
N ALA A 362 4.46 -16.86 -0.86
CA ALA A 362 4.93 -16.53 0.49
C ALA A 362 4.14 -15.35 1.08
N SER A 363 3.80 -14.36 0.25
CA SER A 363 3.06 -13.17 0.69
C SER A 363 2.34 -12.47 -0.47
N ILE A 364 1.22 -11.83 -0.15
CA ILE A 364 0.42 -11.00 -1.05
C ILE A 364 0.50 -9.54 -0.60
N ALA A 365 0.60 -8.60 -1.54
CA ALA A 365 0.40 -7.18 -1.30
C ALA A 365 -0.55 -6.61 -2.35
N ALA A 366 -1.51 -5.78 -1.94
CA ALA A 366 -2.49 -5.17 -2.84
C ALA A 366 -2.77 -3.72 -2.42
N GLY A 367 -3.15 -2.90 -3.38
CA GLY A 367 -3.47 -1.49 -3.19
C GLY A 367 -4.02 -0.90 -4.49
N GLY A 368 -5.04 -0.04 -4.40
CA GLY A 368 -5.75 0.44 -5.59
C GLY A 368 -6.24 -0.71 -6.47
N ASP A 369 -5.90 -0.67 -7.75
CA ASP A 369 -6.18 -1.72 -8.74
C ASP A 369 -4.93 -2.56 -9.06
N LEU A 370 -4.04 -2.78 -8.08
CA LEU A 370 -2.81 -3.58 -8.21
C LEU A 370 -2.80 -4.75 -7.23
N ALA A 371 -2.22 -5.87 -7.66
CA ALA A 371 -1.92 -7.01 -6.81
C ALA A 371 -0.52 -7.54 -7.11
N TYR A 372 0.20 -7.91 -6.05
CA TYR A 372 1.52 -8.50 -6.10
C TYR A 372 1.57 -9.81 -5.33
N PHE A 373 2.33 -10.75 -5.86
CA PHE A 373 2.52 -12.07 -5.30
C PHE A 373 4.02 -12.34 -5.16
N ILE A 374 4.49 -12.46 -3.92
CA ILE A 374 5.85 -12.92 -3.63
C ILE A 374 5.79 -14.44 -3.64
N THR A 375 6.58 -15.07 -4.50
CA THR A 375 6.55 -16.51 -4.76
C THR A 375 7.91 -17.13 -4.53
N GLU A 376 7.92 -18.29 -3.89
CA GLU A 376 9.08 -19.16 -3.76
C GLU A 376 8.96 -20.27 -4.78
N ARG A 377 9.99 -20.45 -5.60
CA ARG A 377 10.10 -21.53 -6.57
C ARG A 377 11.16 -22.51 -6.14
N SER A 378 10.86 -23.80 -6.25
CA SER A 378 11.80 -24.88 -6.04
C SER A 378 11.63 -25.93 -7.13
N SER A 379 12.74 -26.41 -7.68
CA SER A 379 12.78 -27.45 -8.70
C SER A 379 13.93 -28.40 -8.39
N PRO A 380 13.82 -29.72 -8.69
CA PRO A 380 14.93 -30.64 -8.50
C PRO A 380 16.20 -30.28 -9.29
N ARG A 381 16.08 -29.46 -10.34
CA ARG A 381 17.18 -29.14 -11.28
C ARG A 381 17.58 -27.66 -11.29
N GLN A 382 16.92 -26.80 -10.51
CA GLN A 382 17.22 -25.37 -10.45
C GLN A 382 17.31 -24.94 -9.00
N GLU A 383 18.26 -24.05 -8.71
CA GLU A 383 18.36 -23.41 -7.40
C GLU A 383 17.04 -22.71 -7.05
N PRO A 384 16.64 -22.73 -5.76
CA PRO A 384 15.43 -22.09 -5.33
C PRO A 384 15.51 -20.57 -5.58
N SER A 385 14.39 -19.97 -5.97
CA SER A 385 14.31 -18.55 -6.25
C SER A 385 13.12 -17.91 -5.57
N VAL A 386 13.26 -16.63 -5.22
CA VAL A 386 12.14 -15.76 -4.81
C VAL A 386 11.83 -14.83 -5.97
N ASP A 387 10.57 -14.78 -6.37
CA ASP A 387 10.11 -13.95 -7.49
C ASP A 387 8.90 -13.11 -7.08
N VAL A 388 8.85 -11.88 -7.58
CA VAL A 388 7.72 -10.97 -7.41
C VAL A 388 6.93 -10.94 -8.70
N LEU A 389 5.66 -11.30 -8.61
CA LEU A 389 4.70 -11.24 -9.72
C LEU A 389 3.73 -10.07 -9.50
N ALA A 390 3.25 -9.42 -10.57
CA ALA A 390 2.27 -8.34 -10.49
C ALA A 390 1.15 -8.47 -11.53
N ALA A 391 -0.06 -8.05 -11.15
CA ALA A 391 -1.25 -7.96 -11.99
C ALA A 391 -2.03 -6.67 -11.70
N GLY A 392 -2.89 -6.25 -12.64
CA GLY A 392 -3.75 -5.06 -12.50
C GLY A 392 -3.34 -3.86 -13.37
N CYS A 393 -3.63 -2.66 -12.88
CA CYS A 393 -3.48 -1.41 -13.65
C CYS A 393 -2.04 -0.87 -13.61
N GLY A 394 -1.31 -1.01 -14.72
CA GLY A 394 0.06 -0.53 -14.87
C GLY A 394 0.22 0.82 -15.56
N GLN A 395 -0.86 1.61 -15.71
CA GLN A 395 -0.85 2.83 -16.53
C GLN A 395 0.20 3.85 -16.07
N TRP A 396 0.55 3.83 -14.78
CA TRP A 396 1.58 4.68 -14.18
C TRP A 396 2.93 3.97 -13.96
N GLY A 397 3.14 2.79 -14.55
CA GLY A 397 4.35 1.99 -14.40
C GLY A 397 4.36 1.12 -13.14
N ALA A 398 3.26 1.12 -12.38
CA ALA A 398 3.19 0.44 -11.09
C ALA A 398 3.34 -1.08 -11.19
N LEU A 399 3.16 -1.72 -12.35
CA LEU A 399 3.44 -3.16 -12.48
C LEU A 399 4.94 -3.52 -12.41
N GLY A 400 5.85 -2.55 -12.58
CA GLY A 400 7.29 -2.77 -12.47
C GLY A 400 7.93 -3.59 -13.60
N ASN A 401 7.17 -3.96 -14.64
CA ASN A 401 7.60 -4.84 -15.72
C ASN A 401 8.31 -4.13 -16.89
N GLY A 402 8.61 -2.83 -16.75
CA GLY A 402 9.22 -1.99 -17.79
C GLY A 402 8.24 -1.36 -18.76
N VAL A 403 6.93 -1.62 -18.63
CA VAL A 403 5.90 -1.13 -19.56
C VAL A 403 4.83 -0.31 -18.80
N PHE A 404 4.18 0.61 -19.52
CA PHE A 404 3.01 1.35 -19.04
C PHE A 404 1.74 0.75 -19.67
N SER A 405 1.24 -0.36 -19.12
CA SER A 405 0.04 -1.05 -19.63
C SER A 405 -1.20 -0.69 -18.81
N THR A 406 -2.34 -0.48 -19.46
CA THR A 406 -3.59 -0.14 -18.75
C THR A 406 -4.16 -1.30 -17.95
N ALA A 407 -3.94 -2.54 -18.40
CA ALA A 407 -4.43 -3.74 -17.73
C ALA A 407 -3.41 -4.88 -17.88
N GLN A 408 -3.33 -5.72 -16.86
CA GLN A 408 -2.49 -6.92 -16.84
C GLN A 408 -3.22 -8.02 -16.08
N ALA A 409 -3.97 -8.85 -16.81
CA ALA A 409 -4.77 -9.93 -16.24
C ALA A 409 -3.97 -11.15 -15.79
N GLU A 410 -2.72 -11.27 -16.22
CA GLU A 410 -1.85 -12.38 -15.89
C GLU A 410 -0.71 -11.91 -14.98
N PRO A 411 -0.45 -12.58 -13.83
CA PRO A 411 0.65 -12.22 -12.96
C PRO A 411 2.00 -12.31 -13.69
N LEU A 412 2.62 -11.16 -13.96
CA LEU A 412 3.90 -11.06 -14.65
C LEU A 412 5.05 -10.91 -13.66
N ARG A 413 6.14 -11.63 -13.95
CA ARG A 413 7.38 -11.57 -13.18
C ARG A 413 8.08 -10.22 -13.36
N ILE A 414 8.37 -9.56 -12.25
CA ILE A 414 9.12 -8.30 -12.19
C ILE A 414 10.62 -8.60 -12.21
N ARG A 415 11.20 -8.66 -13.41
CA ARG A 415 12.57 -9.14 -13.64
C ARG A 415 13.63 -8.42 -12.79
N ALA A 416 13.48 -7.11 -12.57
CA ALA A 416 14.49 -6.29 -11.87
C ALA A 416 14.72 -6.70 -10.39
N ILE A 417 13.73 -7.34 -9.76
CA ILE A 417 13.71 -7.69 -8.33
C ILE A 417 13.38 -9.17 -8.08
N SER A 418 13.41 -9.99 -9.13
CA SER A 418 13.02 -11.40 -9.09
C SER A 418 14.21 -12.30 -9.40
N GLY A 419 14.37 -13.38 -8.64
CA GLY A 419 15.47 -14.34 -8.78
C GLY A 419 16.83 -13.78 -8.35
N LEU A 420 16.83 -12.76 -7.49
CA LEU A 420 18.06 -12.23 -6.91
C LEU A 420 18.65 -13.23 -5.92
N THR A 421 19.98 -13.31 -5.88
CA THR A 421 20.72 -14.25 -5.04
C THR A 421 21.90 -13.59 -4.37
N GLU A 422 22.26 -14.05 -3.18
CA GLU A 422 23.46 -13.64 -2.45
C GLU A 422 24.26 -14.87 -2.00
N TYR A 423 25.56 -14.69 -1.78
CA TYR A 423 26.38 -15.74 -1.18
C TYR A 423 26.24 -15.71 0.34
N SER A 424 25.77 -16.80 0.93
CA SER A 424 25.68 -16.94 2.38
C SER A 424 26.97 -17.56 2.91
N GLU A 425 27.73 -16.82 3.72
CA GLU A 425 28.95 -17.32 4.35
C GLU A 425 28.67 -18.46 5.35
N SER A 426 27.59 -18.35 6.11
CA SER A 426 27.19 -19.35 7.10
C SER A 426 26.79 -20.68 6.47
N LEU A 427 26.10 -20.62 5.32
CA LEU A 427 25.68 -21.81 4.56
C LEU A 427 26.70 -22.24 3.51
N LYS A 428 27.75 -21.44 3.26
CA LYS A 428 28.78 -21.63 2.23
C LYS A 428 28.21 -21.94 0.83
N ARG A 429 27.12 -21.26 0.48
CA ARG A 429 26.46 -21.41 -0.83
C ARG A 429 25.67 -20.17 -1.22
N THR A 430 25.41 -20.04 -2.51
CA THR A 430 24.47 -19.04 -3.03
C THR A 430 23.04 -19.39 -2.61
N VAL A 431 22.31 -18.40 -2.14
CA VAL A 431 20.91 -18.52 -1.71
C VAL A 431 20.08 -17.40 -2.30
N PRO A 432 18.75 -17.60 -2.49
CA PRO A 432 17.87 -16.52 -2.93
C PRO A 432 17.74 -15.44 -1.86
N ILE A 433 17.73 -14.18 -2.30
CA ILE A 433 17.43 -13.02 -1.45
C ILE A 433 15.90 -12.96 -1.27
N GLY A 434 15.45 -12.91 -0.02
CA GLY A 434 14.03 -12.81 0.30
C GLY A 434 13.48 -11.40 0.09
N ILE A 435 12.17 -11.25 0.26
CA ILE A 435 11.52 -9.93 0.33
C ILE A 435 11.13 -9.67 1.77
N SER A 436 11.67 -8.62 2.39
CA SER A 436 11.33 -8.25 3.77
C SER A 436 9.99 -7.54 3.85
N SER A 437 9.69 -6.66 2.90
CA SER A 437 8.41 -5.95 2.85
C SER A 437 8.13 -5.47 1.43
N LEU A 438 6.87 -5.53 1.02
CA LEU A 438 6.35 -4.92 -0.19
C LEU A 438 5.13 -4.10 0.18
N VAL A 439 5.21 -2.78 0.00
CA VAL A 439 4.15 -1.84 0.31
C VAL A 439 3.61 -1.25 -0.99
N VAL A 440 2.30 -1.22 -1.11
CA VAL A 440 1.58 -0.74 -2.30
C VAL A 440 0.67 0.38 -1.85
N SER A 441 0.69 1.50 -2.58
CA SER A 441 -0.20 2.63 -2.31
C SER A 441 -1.67 2.20 -2.43
N PRO A 442 -2.55 2.69 -1.53
CA PRO A 442 -3.99 2.49 -1.68
C PRO A 442 -4.59 3.30 -2.85
N ALA A 443 -3.85 4.25 -3.43
CA ALA A 443 -4.35 5.05 -4.56
C ALA A 443 -4.58 4.20 -5.82
N PRO A 444 -5.60 4.52 -6.63
CA PRO A 444 -5.79 3.91 -7.95
C PRO A 444 -4.59 4.10 -8.88
N SER A 445 -3.87 5.23 -8.76
CA SER A 445 -2.70 5.52 -9.57
C SER A 445 -1.47 4.68 -9.20
N GLY A 446 -1.40 4.22 -7.95
CA GLY A 446 -0.46 3.24 -7.44
C GLY A 446 1.04 3.59 -7.55
N HIS A 447 1.73 3.51 -6.42
CA HIS A 447 3.18 3.31 -6.39
C HIS A 447 3.52 2.19 -5.42
N ALA A 448 4.71 1.63 -5.56
CA ALA A 448 5.15 0.53 -4.73
C ALA A 448 6.59 0.73 -4.26
N LEU A 449 6.84 0.22 -3.05
CA LEU A 449 8.13 0.20 -2.40
C LEU A 449 8.43 -1.22 -1.94
N LEU A 450 9.66 -1.67 -2.14
CA LEU A 450 10.09 -3.00 -1.74
C LEU A 450 11.43 -2.95 -1.03
N ALA A 451 11.50 -3.61 0.13
CA ALA A 451 12.74 -3.83 0.86
C ALA A 451 13.17 -5.30 0.69
N LEU A 452 14.41 -5.52 0.24
CA LEU A 452 14.99 -6.86 0.18
C LEU A 452 15.32 -7.38 1.58
N ASP A 453 15.23 -8.69 1.78
CA ASP A 453 15.68 -9.34 3.01
C ASP A 453 17.13 -9.79 2.88
N THR A 454 18.04 -8.82 2.97
CA THR A 454 19.51 -8.99 2.98
C THR A 454 20.06 -9.17 4.39
N VAL A 455 19.20 -9.10 5.43
CA VAL A 455 19.61 -9.10 6.84
C VAL A 455 19.52 -10.49 7.45
N SER A 456 18.49 -11.27 7.13
CA SER A 456 18.26 -12.57 7.76
C SER A 456 19.38 -13.59 7.53
N ARG A 457 20.23 -13.37 6.52
CA ARG A 457 21.31 -14.29 6.11
C ARG A 457 22.68 -13.63 6.02
N ALA A 458 22.79 -12.41 6.54
CA ALA A 458 24.01 -11.63 6.49
C ALA A 458 25.12 -12.33 7.29
N GLY A 459 26.35 -12.32 6.75
CA GLY A 459 27.52 -12.90 7.41
C GLY A 459 27.95 -12.10 8.66
N PRO A 460 28.87 -12.63 9.47
CA PRO A 460 29.44 -11.90 10.61
C PRO A 460 30.01 -10.54 10.18
N GLY A 461 29.51 -9.45 10.77
CA GLY A 461 29.97 -8.08 10.48
C GLY A 461 29.18 -7.34 9.39
N ALA A 462 28.20 -7.98 8.74
CA ALA A 462 27.31 -7.29 7.83
C ALA A 462 26.36 -6.34 8.57
N LEU A 463 26.17 -5.13 8.04
CA LEU A 463 25.21 -4.17 8.61
C LEU A 463 23.77 -4.67 8.37
N PRO A 464 22.86 -4.57 9.36
CA PRO A 464 21.48 -5.03 9.24
C PRO A 464 20.66 -4.03 8.42
N LYS A 465 20.97 -3.96 7.13
CA LYS A 465 20.50 -2.94 6.18
C LYS A 465 19.83 -3.61 4.98
N ARG A 466 18.71 -3.04 4.52
CA ARG A 466 17.87 -3.58 3.44
C ARG A 466 17.75 -2.59 2.28
N ASP A 467 18.10 -3.03 1.07
CA ASP A 467 17.94 -2.24 -0.16
C ASP A 467 16.47 -1.86 -0.40
N LEU A 468 16.22 -0.57 -0.64
CA LEU A 468 14.89 -0.03 -0.94
C LEU A 468 14.72 0.28 -2.43
N PHE A 469 13.80 -0.44 -3.06
CA PHE A 469 13.36 -0.22 -4.43
C PHE A 469 12.05 0.57 -4.47
N VAL A 470 11.91 1.45 -5.46
CA VAL A 470 10.70 2.26 -5.71
C VAL A 470 10.30 2.22 -7.19
N TRP A 471 9.00 2.18 -7.46
CA TRP A 471 8.43 2.32 -8.82
C TRP A 471 6.94 2.70 -8.81
N GLY A 472 6.40 3.01 -9.99
CA GLY A 472 5.01 3.40 -10.20
C GLY A 472 4.82 4.90 -10.39
N ASN A 473 3.64 5.39 -9.99
CA ASN A 473 3.28 6.80 -10.08
C ASN A 473 4.26 7.66 -9.28
N ASN A 474 4.64 8.80 -9.84
CA ASN A 474 5.57 9.74 -9.22
C ASN A 474 5.20 11.20 -9.49
N GLN A 475 3.99 11.47 -10.00
CA GLN A 475 3.55 12.83 -10.33
C GLN A 475 3.60 13.78 -9.12
N SER A 476 3.43 13.23 -7.91
CA SER A 476 3.48 13.93 -6.63
C SER A 476 4.83 13.79 -5.92
N CYS A 477 5.88 13.28 -6.60
CA CYS A 477 7.20 12.95 -6.02
C CYS A 477 7.19 11.83 -4.98
N GLN A 478 6.16 10.97 -4.94
CA GLN A 478 6.03 9.91 -3.94
C GLN A 478 7.10 8.80 -4.00
N LEU A 479 7.93 8.76 -5.05
CA LEU A 479 9.08 7.84 -5.13
C LEU A 479 10.34 8.42 -4.48
N GLY A 480 10.40 9.73 -4.20
CA GLY A 480 11.50 10.36 -3.46
C GLY A 480 12.82 10.44 -4.25
N ASN A 481 12.82 10.21 -5.56
CA ASN A 481 14.03 10.16 -6.37
C ASN A 481 14.47 11.54 -6.92
N GLY A 482 13.97 12.64 -6.35
CA GLY A 482 14.24 14.00 -6.82
C GLY A 482 13.48 14.39 -8.10
N ALA A 483 12.77 13.45 -8.73
CA ALA A 483 12.05 13.64 -9.98
C ALA A 483 10.52 13.48 -9.82
N LYS A 484 9.77 13.89 -10.84
CA LYS A 484 8.32 13.66 -10.97
C LYS A 484 7.96 12.56 -11.99
N LYS A 485 8.97 11.96 -12.61
CA LYS A 485 8.79 10.98 -13.68
C LYS A 485 8.37 9.64 -13.08
N ASN A 486 7.27 9.09 -13.59
CA ASN A 486 6.83 7.73 -13.27
C ASN A 486 7.89 6.71 -13.66
N LEU A 487 8.03 5.65 -12.87
CA LEU A 487 8.99 4.57 -13.13
C LEU A 487 8.25 3.27 -13.40
N SER A 488 8.47 2.66 -14.56
CA SER A 488 7.94 1.34 -14.90
C SER A 488 8.86 0.19 -14.50
N VAL A 489 10.04 0.49 -13.95
CA VAL A 489 11.05 -0.50 -13.51
C VAL A 489 11.44 -0.17 -12.07
N PRO A 490 11.41 -1.16 -11.14
CA PRO A 490 11.95 -1.00 -9.80
C PRO A 490 13.36 -0.44 -9.85
N THR A 491 13.57 0.67 -9.14
CA THR A 491 14.85 1.38 -9.10
C THR A 491 15.27 1.57 -7.65
N ASN A 492 16.56 1.40 -7.35
CA ASN A 492 17.09 1.75 -6.03
C ASN A 492 16.91 3.24 -5.75
N LEU A 493 16.49 3.57 -4.54
CA LEU A 493 16.50 4.95 -4.07
C LEU A 493 17.92 5.32 -3.65
N PHE A 494 18.37 6.53 -4.00
CA PHE A 494 19.70 7.03 -3.64
C PHE A 494 19.60 8.28 -2.75
N SER A 495 20.48 8.38 -1.77
CA SER A 495 20.64 9.54 -0.92
C SER A 495 21.26 10.69 -1.70
N ILE A 496 20.68 11.88 -1.59
CA ILE A 496 21.21 13.08 -2.24
C ILE A 496 22.45 13.54 -1.49
N GLY A 497 23.53 13.81 -2.24
CA GLY A 497 24.79 14.29 -1.68
C GLY A 497 25.72 13.21 -1.15
N ALA A 498 25.42 11.92 -1.38
CA ALA A 498 26.38 10.84 -1.14
C ALA A 498 27.58 11.01 -2.07
N ASN A 499 28.80 10.99 -1.51
CA ASN A 499 30.03 11.03 -2.28
C ASN A 499 30.14 9.76 -3.16
N GLU A 500 30.77 9.85 -4.33
CA GLU A 500 30.96 8.73 -5.28
C GLU A 500 31.64 7.47 -4.68
N LEU A 501 32.22 7.59 -3.48
CA LEU A 501 32.91 6.53 -2.73
C LEU A 501 32.01 5.74 -1.76
N GLU A 502 30.88 6.31 -1.35
CA GLU A 502 29.87 5.58 -0.56
C GLU A 502 28.75 5.17 -1.51
N ASP A 503 28.44 3.88 -1.53
CA ASP A 503 27.29 3.34 -2.24
C ASP A 503 26.02 4.05 -1.72
N GLY A 504 25.64 5.14 -2.40
CA GLY A 504 24.62 6.09 -1.95
C GLY A 504 23.21 5.51 -1.92
N ARG A 505 23.07 4.19 -2.05
CA ARG A 505 21.81 3.47 -1.91
C ARG A 505 21.20 3.71 -0.55
N VAL A 506 19.88 3.91 -0.56
CA VAL A 506 19.07 3.98 0.65
C VAL A 506 18.87 2.58 1.19
N LEU A 507 19.23 2.42 2.46
CA LEU A 507 19.20 1.16 3.16
C LEU A 507 18.38 1.28 4.44
N LEU A 508 17.31 0.49 4.56
CA LEU A 508 16.48 0.46 5.77
C LEU A 508 17.15 -0.37 6.86
N GLY A 509 17.29 0.19 8.07
CA GLY A 509 18.02 -0.41 9.18
C GLY A 509 17.16 -1.05 10.27
N GLU A 510 17.82 -1.79 11.16
CA GLU A 510 17.31 -2.25 12.46
C GLU A 510 18.18 -1.72 13.59
N LYS A 511 17.58 -1.46 14.77
CA LYS A 511 18.33 -1.08 15.97
C LYS A 511 17.63 -1.51 17.26
N MET A 512 18.40 -1.57 18.34
CA MET A 512 17.87 -1.61 19.70
C MET A 512 17.81 -0.19 20.25
N ALA A 513 16.65 0.23 20.76
CA ALA A 513 16.52 1.55 21.35
C ALA A 513 15.51 1.59 22.50
N LYS A 514 15.62 2.64 23.33
CA LYS A 514 14.58 3.04 24.28
C LYS A 514 13.37 3.56 23.51
N VAL A 515 12.19 3.07 23.87
CA VAL A 515 10.91 3.47 23.27
C VAL A 515 10.14 4.32 24.26
N ILE A 516 9.65 5.45 23.78
CA ILE A 516 8.72 6.34 24.47
C ILE A 516 7.37 6.30 23.77
N ASP A 517 6.28 6.59 24.48
CA ASP A 517 4.97 6.83 23.88
C ASP A 517 4.82 8.26 23.37
N MET A 518 3.69 8.57 22.74
CA MET A 518 3.41 9.90 22.18
C MET A 518 3.29 10.99 23.25
N GLN A 519 3.09 10.62 24.53
CA GLN A 519 3.13 11.55 25.66
C GLN A 519 4.55 11.80 26.18
N GLY A 520 5.56 11.13 25.62
CA GLY A 520 6.95 11.24 26.05
C GLY A 520 7.32 10.34 27.25
N ASN A 521 6.41 9.48 27.72
CA ASN A 521 6.71 8.55 28.80
C ASN A 521 7.47 7.34 28.27
N VAL A 522 8.42 6.84 29.06
CA VAL A 522 9.16 5.63 28.68
C VAL A 522 8.23 4.41 28.73
N TRP A 523 8.10 3.74 27.60
CA TRP A 523 7.37 2.47 27.50
C TRP A 523 8.28 1.27 27.80
N LYS A 524 9.45 1.20 27.16
CA LYS A 524 10.42 0.11 27.34
C LYS A 524 11.85 0.59 27.08
N LYS A 525 12.81 0.16 27.92
CA LYS A 525 14.21 0.64 27.88
C LYS A 525 15.03 0.10 26.69
N ALA A 526 14.71 -1.10 26.22
CA ALA A 526 15.39 -1.73 25.10
C ALA A 526 14.37 -2.55 24.31
N THR A 527 14.14 -2.16 23.06
CA THR A 527 13.20 -2.81 22.14
C THR A 527 13.82 -2.89 20.76
N LYS A 528 13.60 -4.01 20.06
CA LYS A 528 14.01 -4.17 18.67
C LYS A 528 13.11 -3.36 17.75
N LEU A 529 13.72 -2.44 17.01
CA LEU A 529 13.06 -1.55 16.06
C LEU A 529 13.54 -1.85 14.65
N GLN A 530 12.64 -1.68 13.68
CA GLN A 530 12.92 -1.82 12.27
C GLN A 530 12.38 -0.62 11.50
N GLN A 531 13.16 -0.04 10.61
CA GLN A 531 12.65 0.98 9.68
C GLN A 531 11.63 0.36 8.73
N THR A 532 10.45 0.97 8.67
CA THR A 532 9.32 0.51 7.87
C THR A 532 8.85 1.65 6.98
N VAL A 533 8.62 1.32 5.71
CA VAL A 533 8.03 2.24 4.72
C VAL A 533 6.50 2.19 4.80
N VAL A 534 5.85 3.32 4.55
CA VAL A 534 4.40 3.42 4.32
C VAL A 534 4.13 4.24 3.07
N ALA A 535 3.15 3.83 2.27
CA ALA A 535 2.71 4.55 1.08
C ALA A 535 1.31 5.12 1.31
N GLY A 536 1.16 6.43 1.16
CA GLY A 536 -0.14 7.10 1.04
C GLY A 536 -0.56 7.23 -0.43
N TYR A 537 -1.50 8.13 -0.72
CA TYR A 537 -1.92 8.38 -2.10
C TYR A 537 -0.86 9.15 -2.90
N ASP A 538 -0.33 10.22 -2.30
CA ASP A 538 0.55 11.18 -2.97
C ASP A 538 1.91 11.33 -2.26
N CYS A 539 2.16 10.52 -1.23
CA CYS A 539 3.30 10.63 -0.35
C CYS A 539 3.77 9.27 0.17
N THR A 540 4.97 9.27 0.74
CA THR A 540 5.59 8.11 1.37
C THR A 540 6.30 8.58 2.64
N MET A 541 6.30 7.73 3.67
CA MET A 541 7.06 7.96 4.91
C MET A 541 7.87 6.73 5.28
N VAL A 542 8.94 6.94 6.05
CA VAL A 542 9.68 5.90 6.78
C VAL A 542 9.61 6.23 8.26
N TYR A 543 9.32 5.22 9.08
CA TYR A 543 9.28 5.34 10.53
C TYR A 543 9.92 4.12 11.20
N TRP A 544 10.23 4.21 12.49
CA TRP A 544 10.69 3.08 13.28
C TRP A 544 9.51 2.28 13.84
N LYS A 545 9.35 1.05 13.38
CA LYS A 545 8.32 0.12 13.86
C LYS A 545 8.84 -0.75 15.00
N ILE A 546 8.03 -0.92 16.03
CA ILE A 546 8.25 -1.87 17.12
C ILE A 546 7.97 -3.27 16.60
N THR A 547 8.97 -4.16 16.65
CA THR A 547 8.87 -5.52 16.09
C THR A 547 8.41 -6.58 17.10
N GLU A 548 8.54 -6.29 18.40
CA GLU A 548 8.17 -7.17 19.50
C GLU A 548 7.13 -6.46 20.37
N LEU A 549 5.86 -6.80 20.14
CA LEU A 549 4.72 -6.19 20.83
C LEU A 549 4.35 -6.91 22.10
#